data_AF-A0A3D4V1U9-F1
#
_entry.id   AF-A0A3D4V1U9-F1
#
_cell.length_a   1.000
_cell.length_b   1.000
_cell.length_c   1.000
_cell.angle_alpha   90.00
_cell.angle_beta   90.00
_cell.angle_gamma   90.00
#
_symmetry.space_group_name_H-M   'P 1'
#
loop_
_entity.id
_entity.type
_entity.pdbx_description
1 polymer ?
#
loop_
_entity_poly.entity_id
_entity_poly.type
_entity_poly.pdbx_seq_one_letter_code
_entity_poly.pdbx_strand_id
1 'polypeptide(L)'
;MVKIDSSLYSDNRDKIGNTLSSFEKTGKDVQELISKRKHDIDSMIVSMSNVAQNFDQLTEGNKAEVDSMITSLKNASSELEKLSKGLNKTTLSLNDILEKINEGSGTLGKMINDESLYTNMDSLSFNLNELVKNIQKDPKRYLKHMRLVEVF
;
A
#
# COMPACT_ATOMS: atom_id res chain seq x y z
N MET A 1 -62.06 -51.93 67.14
CA MET A 1 -60.72 -51.66 66.59
C MET A 1 -60.77 -51.31 65.07
N VAL A 2 -61.76 -50.54 64.58
CA VAL A 2 -62.06 -50.41 63.11
C VAL A 2 -62.06 -48.96 62.58
N LYS A 3 -61.81 -47.94 63.40
CA LYS A 3 -61.84 -46.52 62.95
C LYS A 3 -60.57 -46.02 62.23
N ILE A 4 -59.49 -46.79 62.26
CA ILE A 4 -58.18 -46.38 61.73
C ILE A 4 -58.12 -46.53 60.21
N ASP A 5 -58.87 -47.48 59.62
CA ASP A 5 -58.78 -47.81 58.20
C ASP A 5 -59.49 -46.75 57.31
N SER A 6 -60.71 -46.36 57.65
CA SER A 6 -61.49 -45.40 56.85
C SER A 6 -60.94 -43.97 56.86
N SER A 7 -60.31 -43.54 57.95
CA SER A 7 -59.65 -42.23 58.04
C SER A 7 -58.39 -42.18 57.19
N LEU A 8 -57.58 -43.25 57.18
CA LEU A 8 -56.42 -43.36 56.29
C LEU A 8 -56.81 -43.39 54.81
N TYR A 9 -57.90 -44.06 54.44
CA TYR A 9 -58.41 -44.04 53.06
C TYR A 9 -58.91 -42.66 52.63
N SER A 10 -59.56 -41.91 53.53
CA SER A 10 -60.00 -40.53 53.30
C SER A 10 -58.80 -39.60 53.09
N ASP A 11 -57.85 -39.61 54.03
CA ASP A 11 -56.66 -38.76 53.98
C ASP A 11 -55.82 -39.02 52.72
N ASN A 12 -55.71 -40.29 52.30
CA ASN A 12 -54.98 -40.64 51.08
C ASN A 12 -55.72 -40.19 49.82
N ARG A 13 -57.06 -40.26 49.77
CA ARG A 13 -57.81 -39.71 48.64
C ARG A 13 -57.65 -38.20 48.52
N ASP A 14 -57.69 -37.49 49.63
CA ASP A 14 -57.53 -36.03 49.65
C ASP A 14 -56.11 -35.64 49.23
N LYS A 15 -55.08 -36.34 49.72
CA LYS A 15 -53.69 -36.14 49.29
C LYS A 15 -53.49 -36.44 47.80
N ILE A 16 -54.09 -37.51 47.28
CA ILE A 16 -54.03 -37.85 45.85
C ILE A 16 -54.76 -36.79 45.02
N GLY A 17 -55.93 -36.32 45.46
CA GLY A 17 -56.67 -35.25 44.80
C GLY A 17 -55.88 -33.94 44.75
N ASN A 18 -55.27 -33.55 45.87
CA ASN A 18 -54.40 -32.37 45.95
C ASN A 18 -53.15 -32.51 45.07
N THR A 19 -52.56 -33.70 45.01
CA THR A 19 -51.41 -34.01 44.14
C THR A 19 -51.80 -33.92 42.68
N LEU A 20 -52.93 -34.50 42.29
CA LEU A 20 -53.44 -34.47 40.92
C LEU A 20 -53.77 -33.04 40.48
N SER A 21 -54.42 -32.25 41.34
CA SER A 21 -54.69 -30.84 41.07
C SER A 21 -53.40 -30.01 40.91
N SER A 22 -52.39 -30.28 41.73
CA SER A 22 -51.07 -29.65 41.60
C SER A 22 -50.39 -30.02 40.29
N PHE A 23 -50.53 -31.28 39.85
CA PHE A 23 -50.00 -31.77 38.58
C PHE A 23 -50.71 -31.13 37.38
N GLU A 24 -52.03 -31.02 37.41
CA GLU A 24 -52.81 -30.34 36.38
C GLU A 24 -52.44 -28.87 36.27
N LYS A 25 -52.28 -28.18 37.41
CA LYS A 25 -51.84 -26.79 37.44
C LYS A 25 -50.45 -26.64 36.85
N THR A 26 -49.51 -27.52 37.24
CA THR A 26 -48.16 -27.54 36.68
C THR A 26 -48.18 -27.76 35.17
N GLY A 27 -49.00 -28.69 34.66
CA GLY A 27 -49.15 -28.92 33.22
C GLY A 27 -49.65 -27.69 32.46
N LYS A 28 -50.62 -26.97 33.04
CA LYS A 28 -51.11 -25.69 32.48
C LYS A 28 -50.05 -24.61 32.50
N ASP A 29 -49.32 -24.46 33.60
CA ASP A 29 -48.25 -23.48 33.74
C ASP A 29 -47.12 -23.73 32.72
N VAL A 30 -46.76 -25.00 32.48
CA VAL A 30 -45.79 -25.41 31.45
C VAL A 30 -46.31 -25.08 30.05
N GLN A 31 -47.58 -25.38 29.76
CA GLN A 31 -48.18 -25.07 28.46
C GLN A 31 -48.22 -23.55 28.21
N GLU A 32 -48.55 -22.76 29.23
CA GLU A 32 -48.59 -21.31 29.15
C GLU A 32 -47.18 -20.73 28.98
N LEU A 33 -46.17 -21.26 29.68
CA LEU A 33 -44.77 -20.89 29.50
C LEU A 33 -44.28 -21.13 28.07
N ILE A 34 -44.56 -22.32 27.52
CA ILE A 34 -44.21 -22.66 26.14
C ILE A 34 -44.91 -21.70 25.16
N SER A 35 -46.20 -21.41 25.39
CA SER A 35 -46.98 -20.52 24.54
C SER A 35 -46.48 -19.07 24.59
N LYS A 36 -46.13 -18.57 25.78
CA LYS A 36 -45.57 -17.22 25.98
C LYS A 36 -44.18 -17.06 25.37
N ARG A 37 -43.35 -18.10 25.45
CA ARG A 37 -41.96 -18.06 24.96
C ARG A 37 -41.80 -18.44 23.48
N LYS A 38 -42.85 -18.96 22.82
CA LYS A 38 -42.79 -19.33 21.40
C LYS A 38 -42.29 -18.18 20.52
N HIS A 39 -42.84 -16.98 20.73
CA HIS A 39 -42.44 -15.80 19.97
C HIS A 39 -40.98 -15.39 20.22
N ASP A 40 -40.53 -15.48 21.47
CA ASP A 40 -39.13 -15.20 21.85
C ASP A 40 -38.17 -16.18 21.15
N ILE A 41 -38.52 -17.47 21.13
CA ILE A 41 -37.73 -18.51 20.47
C ILE A 41 -37.70 -18.29 18.95
N ASP A 42 -38.84 -18.00 18.33
CA ASP A 42 -38.91 -17.71 16.89
C ASP A 42 -38.02 -16.49 16.53
N SER A 43 -38.07 -15.44 17.36
CA SER A 43 -37.22 -14.24 17.19
C SER A 43 -35.73 -14.54 17.39
N MET A 44 -35.40 -15.42 18.34
CA MET A 44 -34.02 -15.88 18.58
C MET A 44 -33.49 -16.67 17.38
N ILE A 45 -34.29 -17.57 16.80
CA ILE A 45 -33.93 -18.34 15.61
C ILE A 45 -33.65 -17.39 14.43
N VAL A 46 -34.52 -16.41 14.19
CA VAL A 46 -34.31 -15.40 13.14
C VAL A 46 -33.03 -14.60 13.39
N SER A 47 -32.79 -14.18 14.64
CA SER A 47 -31.58 -13.44 15.01
C SER A 47 -30.31 -14.27 14.80
N MET A 48 -30.33 -15.55 15.17
CA MET A 48 -29.23 -16.49 14.96
C MET A 48 -28.96 -16.71 13.47
N SER A 49 -30.01 -16.82 12.65
CA SER A 49 -29.88 -16.92 11.19
C SER A 49 -29.21 -15.67 10.61
N ASN A 50 -29.62 -14.49 11.05
CA ASN A 50 -29.03 -13.23 10.60
C ASN A 50 -27.55 -13.11 11.03
N VAL A 51 -27.21 -13.53 12.25
CA VAL A 51 -25.82 -13.55 12.73
C VAL A 51 -24.97 -14.50 11.90
N ALA A 52 -25.47 -15.70 11.59
CA ALA A 52 -24.76 -16.65 10.74
C ALA A 52 -24.51 -16.08 9.33
N GLN A 53 -25.54 -15.49 8.71
CA GLN A 53 -25.41 -14.85 7.39
C GLN A 53 -24.42 -13.68 7.41
N ASN A 54 -24.45 -12.83 8.44
CA ASN A 54 -23.50 -11.74 8.59
C ASN A 54 -22.06 -12.26 8.76
N PHE A 55 -21.89 -13.37 9.49
CA PHE A 55 -20.59 -14.00 9.66
C PHE A 55 -20.06 -14.56 8.34
N ASP A 56 -20.89 -15.27 7.57
CA ASP A 56 -20.53 -15.78 6.25
C ASP A 56 -20.09 -14.65 5.32
N GLN A 57 -20.90 -13.58 5.22
CA GLN A 57 -20.58 -12.40 4.40
C GLN A 57 -19.27 -11.72 4.81
N LEU A 58 -19.02 -11.55 6.11
CA LEU A 58 -17.79 -10.94 6.62
C LEU A 58 -16.57 -11.81 6.30
N THR A 59 -16.69 -13.14 6.41
CA THR A 59 -15.58 -14.05 6.08
C THR A 59 -15.29 -14.09 4.58
N GLU A 60 -16.31 -14.08 3.72
CA GLU A 60 -16.14 -14.02 2.26
C GLU A 60 -15.57 -12.68 1.80
N GLY A 61 -16.11 -11.57 2.31
CA GLY A 61 -15.66 -10.22 1.99
C GLY A 61 -14.20 -9.99 2.37
N ASN A 62 -13.82 -10.35 3.61
CA ASN A 62 -12.45 -10.23 4.08
C ASN A 62 -11.48 -11.11 3.26
N LYS A 63 -11.88 -12.32 2.86
CA LYS A 63 -11.03 -13.16 2.02
C LYS A 63 -10.72 -12.49 0.67
N ALA A 64 -11.74 -11.92 0.02
CA ALA A 64 -11.57 -11.24 -1.25
C ALA A 64 -10.66 -10.00 -1.13
N GLU A 65 -10.83 -9.20 -0.08
CA GLU A 65 -9.98 -8.04 0.20
C GLU A 65 -8.52 -8.44 0.46
N VAL A 66 -8.30 -9.49 1.26
CA VAL A 66 -6.96 -10.03 1.54
C VAL A 66 -6.30 -10.57 0.26
N ASP A 67 -7.01 -11.33 -0.57
CA ASP A 67 -6.49 -11.84 -1.85
C ASP A 67 -6.09 -10.70 -2.80
N SER A 68 -6.90 -9.64 -2.85
CA SER A 68 -6.62 -8.42 -3.62
C SER A 68 -5.37 -7.68 -3.11
N MET A 69 -5.24 -7.54 -1.78
CA MET A 69 -4.09 -6.91 -1.16
C MET A 69 -2.79 -7.70 -1.42
N ILE A 70 -2.84 -9.03 -1.29
CA ILE A 70 -1.70 -9.91 -1.62
C ILE A 70 -1.29 -9.75 -3.08
N THR A 71 -2.26 -9.70 -4.00
CA THR A 71 -2.00 -9.50 -5.43
C THR A 71 -1.35 -8.14 -5.70
N SER A 72 -1.86 -7.08 -5.06
CA SER A 72 -1.32 -5.72 -5.18
C SER A 72 0.10 -5.63 -4.64
N LEU A 73 0.38 -6.24 -3.49
CA LEU A 73 1.72 -6.30 -2.89
C LEU A 73 2.71 -7.07 -3.78
N LYS A 74 2.27 -8.19 -4.37
CA LYS A 74 3.09 -8.96 -5.32
C LYS A 74 3.46 -8.12 -6.55
N ASN A 75 2.50 -7.39 -7.10
CA ASN A 75 2.74 -6.53 -8.25
C ASN A 75 3.70 -5.39 -7.91
N ALA A 76 3.47 -4.70 -6.78
CA ALA A 76 4.37 -3.64 -6.30
C ALA A 76 5.80 -4.17 -6.06
N SER A 77 5.94 -5.34 -5.45
CA SER A 77 7.23 -5.99 -5.25
C SER A 77 7.93 -6.32 -6.57
N SER A 78 7.20 -6.79 -7.58
CA SER A 78 7.75 -7.06 -8.91
C SER A 78 8.23 -5.78 -9.61
N GLU A 79 7.48 -4.69 -9.52
CA GLU A 79 7.91 -3.39 -10.08
C GLU A 79 9.13 -2.82 -9.35
N LEU A 80 9.20 -2.97 -8.02
CA LEU A 80 10.39 -2.60 -7.25
C LEU A 80 11.63 -3.42 -7.66
N GLU A 81 11.48 -4.70 -7.95
CA GLU A 81 12.57 -5.54 -8.44
C GLU A 81 13.09 -5.04 -9.81
N LYS A 82 12.17 -4.71 -10.73
CA LYS A 82 12.53 -4.14 -12.04
C LYS A 82 13.25 -2.81 -11.90
N LEU A 83 12.74 -1.92 -11.04
CA LEU A 83 13.36 -0.62 -10.76
C LEU A 83 14.78 -0.80 -10.18
N SER A 84 14.93 -1.69 -9.20
CA SER A 84 16.23 -2.01 -8.60
C SER A 84 17.24 -2.51 -9.65
N LYS A 85 16.82 -3.43 -10.53
CA LYS A 85 17.64 -3.91 -11.66
C LYS A 85 18.01 -2.78 -12.62
N GLY A 86 17.07 -1.90 -12.95
CA GLY A 86 17.28 -0.74 -13.83
C GLY A 86 18.26 0.28 -13.25
N LEU A 87 18.13 0.57 -11.95
CA LEU A 87 19.05 1.45 -11.22
C LEU A 87 20.45 0.84 -11.18
N ASN A 88 20.58 -0.45 -10.86
CA ASN A 88 21.88 -1.13 -10.86
C ASN A 88 22.56 -1.04 -12.24
N LYS A 89 21.81 -1.28 -13.33
CA LYS A 89 22.33 -1.13 -14.69
C LYS A 89 22.77 0.30 -14.98
N THR A 90 21.98 1.28 -14.58
CA THR A 90 22.29 2.70 -14.77
C THR A 90 23.56 3.09 -14.02
N THR A 91 23.71 2.67 -12.76
CA THR A 91 24.92 2.89 -11.96
C THR A 91 26.15 2.27 -12.62
N LEU A 92 26.04 1.04 -13.12
CA LEU A 92 27.15 0.39 -13.84
C LEU A 92 27.53 1.16 -15.12
N SER A 93 26.54 1.61 -15.90
CA SER A 93 26.81 2.42 -17.10
C SER A 93 27.42 3.79 -16.77
N LEU A 94 26.97 4.45 -15.70
CA LEU A 94 27.54 5.71 -15.25
C LEU A 94 28.99 5.52 -14.77
N ASN A 95 29.26 4.45 -14.03
CA ASN A 95 30.61 4.12 -13.60
C ASN A 95 31.54 3.91 -14.80
N ASP A 96 31.13 3.16 -15.83
CA ASP A 96 31.90 2.95 -17.06
C ASP A 96 32.15 4.27 -17.83
N ILE A 97 31.18 5.17 -17.88
CA ILE A 97 31.36 6.50 -18.48
C ILE A 97 32.38 7.32 -17.68
N LEU A 98 32.25 7.35 -16.35
CA LEU A 98 33.16 8.09 -15.47
C LEU A 98 34.58 7.53 -15.54
N GLU A 99 34.73 6.20 -15.62
CA GLU A 99 36.01 5.53 -15.81
C GLU A 99 36.64 5.93 -17.16
N LYS A 100 35.89 5.86 -18.25
CA LYS A 100 36.37 6.30 -19.58
C LYS A 100 36.78 7.77 -19.60
N ILE A 101 36.06 8.65 -18.90
CA ILE A 101 36.44 10.05 -18.76
C ILE A 101 37.76 10.19 -17.99
N ASN A 102 37.89 9.50 -16.85
CA ASN A 102 39.09 9.55 -16.01
C ASN A 102 40.33 8.98 -16.73
N GLU A 103 40.15 7.94 -17.53
CA GLU A 103 41.24 7.31 -18.30
C GLU A 103 41.61 8.09 -19.58
N GLY A 104 40.90 9.19 -19.90
CA GLY A 104 41.15 9.94 -21.14
C GLY A 104 40.68 9.21 -22.41
N SER A 105 39.78 8.23 -22.27
CA SER A 105 39.26 7.42 -23.38
C SER A 105 38.12 8.13 -24.13
N GLY A 106 38.11 7.98 -25.47
CA GLY A 106 37.13 8.64 -26.36
C GLY A 106 37.35 10.15 -26.52
N THR A 107 36.63 10.81 -27.43
CA THR A 107 36.85 12.24 -27.75
C THR A 107 36.64 13.16 -26.54
N LEU A 108 35.65 12.86 -25.68
CA LEU A 108 35.36 13.63 -24.46
C LEU A 108 36.42 13.41 -23.36
N GLY A 109 36.83 12.16 -23.12
CA GLY A 109 37.91 11.87 -22.18
C GLY A 109 39.23 12.48 -22.64
N LYS A 110 39.57 12.34 -23.93
CA LYS A 110 40.75 12.99 -24.52
C LYS A 110 40.69 14.50 -24.34
N MET A 111 39.58 15.15 -24.66
CA MET A 111 39.42 16.60 -24.55
C MET A 111 39.55 17.13 -23.11
N ILE A 112 38.98 16.43 -22.12
CA ILE A 112 39.07 16.83 -20.71
C ILE A 112 40.50 16.67 -20.16
N ASN A 113 41.23 15.65 -20.61
CA ASN A 113 42.57 15.33 -20.11
C ASN A 113 43.71 15.87 -21.00
N ASP A 114 43.44 16.64 -22.05
CA ASP A 114 44.46 17.14 -22.98
C ASP A 114 45.10 18.46 -22.49
N GLU A 115 46.33 18.37 -21.97
CA GLU A 115 47.16 19.53 -21.57
C GLU A 115 47.48 20.49 -22.73
N SER A 116 47.50 20.01 -23.98
CA SER A 116 47.79 20.84 -25.14
C SER A 116 46.65 21.82 -25.44
N LEU A 117 45.40 21.48 -25.10
CA LEU A 117 44.27 22.41 -25.21
C LEU A 117 44.43 23.60 -24.28
N TYR A 118 44.81 23.36 -23.01
CA TYR A 118 45.09 24.43 -22.04
C TYR A 118 46.26 25.30 -22.49
N THR A 119 47.33 24.68 -22.99
CA THR A 119 48.51 25.39 -23.53
C THR A 119 48.17 26.25 -24.75
N ASN A 120 47.33 25.72 -25.65
CA ASN A 120 46.87 26.43 -26.83
C ASN A 120 45.91 27.58 -26.50
N MET A 121 45.07 27.45 -25.47
CA MET A 121 44.20 28.53 -24.99
C MET A 121 45.00 29.67 -24.34
N ASP A 122 46.05 29.35 -23.58
CA ASP A 122 46.94 30.35 -22.99
C ASP A 122 47.71 31.10 -24.10
N SER A 123 48.25 30.35 -25.07
CA SER A 123 48.93 30.92 -26.24
C SER A 123 48.00 31.80 -27.09
N LEU A 124 46.75 31.38 -27.29
CA LEU A 124 45.73 32.19 -27.97
C LEU A 124 45.44 33.48 -27.22
N SER A 125 45.28 33.41 -25.90
CA SER A 125 45.03 34.57 -25.04
C SER A 125 46.19 35.56 -25.07
N PHE A 126 47.43 35.06 -25.07
CA PHE A 126 48.63 35.86 -25.26
C PHE A 126 48.64 36.58 -26.61
N ASN A 127 48.37 35.85 -27.70
CA ASN A 127 48.35 36.41 -29.06
C ASN A 127 47.24 37.46 -29.25
N LEU A 128 46.07 37.24 -28.66
CA LEU A 128 44.98 38.21 -28.68
C LEU A 128 45.35 39.49 -27.92
N ASN A 129 46.01 39.37 -26.77
CA ASN A 129 46.52 40.53 -26.02
C ASN A 129 47.56 41.32 -26.84
N GLU A 130 48.47 40.64 -27.53
CA GLU A 130 49.44 41.29 -28.41
C GLU A 130 48.77 41.97 -29.62
N LEU A 131 47.75 41.34 -30.20
CA LEU A 131 46.95 41.95 -31.27
C LEU A 131 46.28 43.24 -30.78
N VAL A 132 45.64 43.21 -29.60
CA VAL A 132 45.00 44.40 -29.00
C VAL A 132 46.02 45.50 -28.73
N LYS A 133 47.19 45.17 -28.18
CA LYS A 133 48.28 46.15 -27.97
C LYS A 133 48.77 46.76 -29.29
N ASN A 134 48.90 45.95 -30.34
CA ASN A 134 49.36 46.43 -31.64
C ASN A 134 48.30 47.33 -32.33
N ILE A 135 47.01 47.00 -32.18
CA ILE A 135 45.91 47.85 -32.61
C ILE A 135 45.92 49.19 -31.85
N GLN A 136 46.18 49.18 -30.54
CA GLN A 136 46.30 50.41 -29.75
C GLN A 136 47.52 51.25 -30.18
N LYS A 137 48.65 50.61 -30.52
CA LYS A 137 49.88 51.30 -30.95
C LYS A 137 49.78 51.93 -32.35
N ASP A 138 49.14 51.25 -33.30
CA ASP A 138 48.97 51.76 -34.68
C ASP A 138 47.56 51.44 -35.23
N PRO A 139 46.52 52.12 -34.73
CA PRO A 139 45.14 51.82 -35.11
C PRO A 139 44.88 52.10 -36.59
N LYS A 140 45.59 53.06 -37.20
CA LYS A 140 45.40 53.43 -38.61
C LYS A 140 45.80 52.29 -39.55
N ARG A 141 46.79 51.46 -39.21
CA ARG A 141 47.18 50.31 -40.03
C ARG A 141 46.10 49.23 -40.08
N TYR A 142 45.42 48.95 -38.97
CA TYR A 142 44.39 47.91 -38.89
C TYR A 142 42.99 48.39 -39.35
N LEU A 143 42.67 49.67 -39.15
CA LEU A 143 41.42 50.29 -39.62
C LEU A 143 41.38 50.61 -41.13
N LYS A 144 42.51 50.47 -41.84
CA LYS A 144 42.57 50.63 -43.30
C LYS A 144 41.72 49.59 -44.04
N HIS A 145 41.57 48.38 -43.49
CA HIS A 145 40.85 47.27 -44.12
C HIS A 145 39.43 47.05 -43.56
N MET A 146 39.10 47.60 -42.38
CA MET A 146 37.74 47.46 -41.79
C MET A 146 36.71 48.45 -42.38
N ARG A 147 37.14 49.43 -43.18
CA ARG A 147 36.25 50.41 -43.85
C ARG A 147 35.61 49.89 -45.15
N LEU A 148 35.34 48.59 -45.23
CA LEU A 148 34.66 47.96 -46.36
C LEU A 148 33.62 46.95 -45.87
N VAL A 149 32.67 47.43 -45.09
CA VAL A 149 31.30 46.91 -45.19
C VAL A 149 30.45 48.14 -45.45
N GLU A 150 30.42 48.56 -46.72
CA GLU A 150 29.32 49.39 -47.17
C GLU A 150 28.07 48.52 -47.06
N VAL A 151 27.17 48.92 -46.17
CA VAL A 151 25.79 48.45 -46.17
C VAL A 151 25.19 48.94 -47.49
N PHE A 152 25.04 48.01 -48.43
CA PHE A 152 24.06 48.06 -49.51
C PHE A 152 23.39 46.69 -49.61
#